data_AF-A0A659UGQ6-F1
#
_entry.id   AF-A0A659UGQ6-F1
#
_cell.length_a   1.000
_cell.length_b   1.000
_cell.length_c   1.000
_cell.angle_alpha   90.00
_cell.angle_beta   90.00
_cell.angle_gamma   90.00
#
_symmetry.space_group_name_H-M   'P 1'
#
loop_
_entity.id
_entity.type
_entity.pdbx_description
1 polymer ?
#
loop_
_entity_poly.entity_id
_entity_poly.type
_entity_poly.pdbx_seq_one_letter_code
_entity_poly.pdbx_strand_id
1 'polypeptide(L)'
;AAKRNDTKVVTYLKSSCRASRLSTFNAVLKRDYTECDAWREQAISDIIRRKPRLVVISEFSIGNLTRDMSAASRQAETARWQAGLRATLQAFSKAGAETAVIRDTPIGGSFADACVARALWWREAPSLCDTPRAQAANDGVAAQ
;
A
#
# COMPACT_ATOMS: atom_id res chain seq x y z
N ALA A 1 14.77 1.80 -17.20
CA ALA A 1 15.79 1.01 -16.48
C ALA A 1 15.81 -0.43 -16.98
N ALA A 2 14.68 -1.17 -16.92
CA ALA A 2 14.60 -2.58 -17.37
C ALA A 2 15.17 -2.85 -18.77
N LYS A 3 14.71 -2.11 -19.80
CA LYS A 3 15.24 -2.20 -21.18
C LYS A 3 16.72 -1.83 -21.34
N ARG A 4 17.27 -1.00 -20.44
CA ARG A 4 18.68 -0.55 -20.52
C ARG A 4 19.65 -1.53 -19.87
N ASN A 5 19.19 -2.37 -18.94
CA ASN A 5 20.02 -3.23 -18.11
C ASN A 5 19.69 -4.73 -18.30
N ASP A 6 19.05 -5.09 -19.42
CA ASP A 6 18.56 -6.45 -19.70
C ASP A 6 17.83 -7.12 -18.51
N THR A 7 17.06 -6.32 -17.76
CA THR A 7 16.41 -6.77 -16.54
C THR A 7 14.96 -7.13 -16.83
N LYS A 8 14.56 -8.36 -16.48
CA LYS A 8 13.17 -8.80 -16.57
C LYS A 8 12.39 -8.35 -15.33
N VAL A 9 11.30 -7.61 -15.58
CA VAL A 9 10.33 -7.24 -14.54
C VAL A 9 9.06 -8.05 -14.75
N VAL A 10 8.57 -8.68 -13.68
CA VAL A 10 7.29 -9.40 -13.67
C VAL A 10 6.42 -8.77 -12.60
N THR A 11 5.20 -8.38 -12.96
CA THR A 11 4.30 -7.64 -12.09
C THR A 11 3.15 -8.53 -11.62
N TYR A 12 2.82 -8.43 -10.34
CA TYR A 12 1.64 -9.02 -9.73
C TYR A 12 0.80 -7.89 -9.16
N LEU A 13 -0.31 -7.57 -9.82
CA LEU A 13 -1.17 -6.45 -9.47
C LEU A 13 -2.61 -6.94 -9.31
N LYS A 14 -3.22 -6.62 -8.18
CA LYS A 14 -4.65 -6.81 -7.96
C LYS A 14 -5.17 -5.64 -7.14
N SER A 15 -6.15 -4.94 -7.70
CA SER A 15 -6.74 -3.78 -7.04
C SER A 15 -7.33 -4.16 -5.69
N SER A 16 -7.17 -3.26 -4.72
CA SER A 16 -7.66 -3.43 -3.34
C SER A 16 -7.09 -4.67 -2.62
N CYS A 17 -5.97 -5.22 -3.10
CA CYS A 17 -5.28 -6.35 -2.50
C CYS A 17 -3.88 -6.00 -2.06
N ARG A 18 -3.63 -6.11 -0.75
CA ARG A 18 -2.33 -5.86 -0.13
C ARG A 18 -1.42 -7.06 -0.27
N ALA A 19 -0.12 -6.82 -0.28
CA ALA A 19 0.87 -7.88 -0.17
C ALA A 19 0.94 -8.43 1.27
N SER A 20 0.67 -7.59 2.28
CA SER A 20 0.54 -7.98 3.67
C SER A 20 -0.57 -9.00 3.85
N ARG A 21 -0.31 -10.02 4.68
CA ARG A 21 -1.26 -11.07 5.07
C ARG A 21 -2.31 -10.57 6.06
N LEU A 22 -3.14 -9.64 5.59
CA LEU A 22 -4.28 -9.07 6.29
C LEU A 22 -5.50 -9.18 5.37
N SER A 23 -6.54 -9.89 5.80
CA SER A 23 -7.81 -9.95 5.06
C SER A 23 -8.47 -8.57 5.06
N THR A 24 -9.05 -8.20 3.92
CA THR A 24 -9.73 -6.93 3.75
C THR A 24 -11.22 -7.15 3.56
N PHE A 25 -12.03 -6.31 4.18
CA PHE A 25 -13.47 -6.29 3.91
C PHE A 25 -13.72 -5.64 2.55
N ASN A 26 -14.58 -6.26 1.73
CA ASN A 26 -15.02 -5.68 0.47
C ASN A 26 -16.37 -5.01 0.65
N ALA A 27 -16.41 -3.68 0.52
CA ALA A 27 -17.61 -2.88 0.73
C ALA A 27 -18.73 -3.15 -0.29
N VAL A 28 -18.40 -3.68 -1.48
CA VAL A 28 -19.36 -4.04 -2.52
C VAL A 28 -19.95 -5.43 -2.26
N LEU A 29 -19.10 -6.41 -1.94
CA LEU A 29 -19.52 -7.79 -1.68
C LEU A 29 -20.07 -8.00 -0.27
N LYS A 30 -19.89 -7.03 0.64
CA LYS A 30 -20.32 -7.05 2.04
C LYS A 30 -19.78 -8.24 2.84
N ARG A 31 -18.56 -8.67 2.53
CA ARG A 31 -17.86 -9.76 3.22
C ARG A 31 -16.36 -9.60 3.10
N ASP A 32 -15.63 -10.47 3.81
CA ASP A 32 -14.19 -10.62 3.61
C ASP A 32 -13.88 -10.99 2.15
N TYR A 33 -12.85 -10.33 1.61
CA TYR A 33 -12.45 -10.50 0.23
C TYR A 33 -11.54 -11.72 0.08
N THR A 34 -12.09 -12.93 0.29
CA THR A 34 -11.33 -14.18 0.29
C THR A 34 -10.60 -14.45 -1.04
N GLU A 35 -11.13 -13.95 -2.16
CA GLU A 35 -10.47 -14.02 -3.47
C GLU A 35 -9.16 -13.22 -3.51
N CYS A 36 -9.06 -12.18 -2.69
CA CYS A 36 -7.82 -11.43 -2.49
C CYS A 36 -6.77 -12.29 -1.78
N ASP A 37 -7.19 -12.97 -0.71
CA ASP A 37 -6.31 -13.81 0.09
C ASP A 37 -5.78 -14.98 -0.73
N ALA A 38 -6.66 -15.66 -1.46
CA ALA A 38 -6.28 -16.76 -2.35
C ALA A 38 -5.31 -16.30 -3.46
N TRP A 39 -5.60 -15.16 -4.10
CA TRP A 39 -4.72 -14.60 -5.13
C TRP A 39 -3.35 -14.22 -4.57
N ARG A 40 -3.30 -13.62 -3.37
CA ARG A 40 -2.04 -13.24 -2.71
C ARG A 40 -1.15 -14.45 -2.47
N GLU A 41 -1.70 -15.53 -1.91
CA GLU A 41 -0.91 -16.75 -1.67
C GLU A 41 -0.41 -17.38 -2.98
N GLN A 42 -1.25 -17.39 -4.02
CA GLN A 42 -0.83 -17.84 -5.35
C GLN A 42 0.32 -16.97 -5.90
N ALA A 43 0.19 -15.65 -5.83
CA ALA A 43 1.22 -14.72 -6.31
C ALA A 43 2.54 -14.89 -5.54
N ILE A 44 2.50 -14.99 -4.21
CA ILE A 44 3.69 -15.22 -3.38
C ILE A 44 4.35 -16.54 -3.76
N SER A 45 3.58 -17.62 -3.93
CA SER A 45 4.09 -18.92 -4.34
C SER A 45 4.75 -18.86 -5.73
N ASP A 46 4.12 -18.17 -6.69
CA ASP A 46 4.66 -17.99 -8.03
C ASP A 46 5.97 -17.20 -8.05
N ILE A 47 6.04 -16.12 -7.25
CA ILE A 47 7.25 -15.32 -7.06
C ILE A 47 8.38 -16.20 -6.51
N ILE A 48 8.12 -16.97 -5.45
CA ILE A 48 9.11 -17.86 -4.84
C ILE A 48 9.63 -18.89 -5.85
N ARG A 49 8.74 -19.54 -6.62
CA ARG A 49 9.14 -20.52 -7.65
C ARG A 49 10.01 -19.94 -8.75
N ARG A 50 9.85 -18.64 -9.06
CA ARG A 50 10.66 -17.92 -10.06
C ARG A 50 12.06 -17.55 -9.57
N LYS A 51 12.34 -17.65 -8.27
CA LYS A 51 13.65 -17.32 -7.66
C LYS A 51 14.20 -15.95 -8.11
N PRO A 52 13.45 -14.84 -7.93
CA PRO A 52 13.91 -13.53 -8.32
C PRO A 52 15.10 -13.07 -7.47
N ARG A 53 15.93 -12.20 -8.04
CA ARG A 53 16.99 -11.52 -7.29
C ARG A 53 16.46 -10.48 -6.31
N LEU A 54 15.32 -9.85 -6.64
CA LEU A 54 14.68 -8.82 -5.84
C LEU A 54 13.17 -8.91 -5.98
N VAL A 55 12.47 -8.87 -4.85
CA VAL A 55 11.03 -8.64 -4.78
C VAL A 55 10.80 -7.20 -4.35
N VAL A 56 10.02 -6.45 -5.14
CA VAL A 56 9.62 -5.08 -4.78
C VAL A 56 8.16 -5.11 -4.36
N ILE A 57 7.88 -4.73 -3.12
CA ILE A 57 6.52 -4.65 -2.56
C ILE A 57 6.12 -3.18 -2.48
N SER A 58 4.93 -2.88 -2.95
CA SER A 58 4.24 -1.62 -2.71
C SER A 58 2.77 -1.94 -2.46
N GLU A 59 2.21 -1.39 -1.39
CA GLU A 59 0.82 -1.60 -1.02
C GLU A 59 0.26 -0.38 -0.31
N PHE A 60 -1.06 -0.20 -0.40
CA PHE A 60 -1.75 0.87 0.30
C PHE A 60 -1.68 0.67 1.81
N SER A 61 -0.98 1.60 2.48
CA SER A 61 -0.80 1.63 3.92
C SER A 61 -2.14 1.75 4.65
N ILE A 62 -2.16 1.22 5.88
CA ILE A 62 -3.36 1.21 6.70
C ILE A 62 -3.65 2.57 7.36
N GLY A 63 -2.72 3.52 7.30
CA GLY A 63 -2.83 4.83 7.93
C GLY A 63 -4.07 5.60 7.48
N ASN A 64 -4.34 5.62 6.18
CA ASN A 64 -5.52 6.33 5.65
C ASN A 64 -6.84 5.63 6.00
N LEU A 65 -6.84 4.31 6.14
CA LEU A 65 -8.04 3.55 6.49
C LEU A 65 -8.39 3.58 7.98
N THR A 66 -7.39 3.85 8.81
CA THR A 66 -7.55 3.87 10.27
C THR A 66 -7.65 5.28 10.84
N ARG A 67 -7.64 6.32 9.98
CA ARG A 67 -7.67 7.72 10.38
C ARG A 67 -8.88 8.06 11.25
N ASP A 68 -10.04 7.50 10.90
CA ASP A 68 -11.30 7.80 11.57
C ASP A 68 -11.63 6.77 12.68
N MET A 69 -10.74 5.80 12.92
CA MET A 69 -10.87 4.83 14.01
C MET A 69 -10.41 5.43 15.35
N SER A 70 -10.93 4.88 16.45
CA SER A 70 -10.44 5.17 17.81
C SER A 70 -8.93 4.86 17.91
N ALA A 71 -8.22 5.52 18.84
CA ALA A 71 -6.79 5.30 19.02
C ALA A 71 -6.45 3.81 19.30
N ALA A 72 -7.23 3.16 20.17
CA ALA A 72 -7.04 1.75 20.49
C ALA A 72 -7.29 0.84 19.28
N SER A 73 -8.37 1.08 18.53
CA SER A 73 -8.68 0.30 17.32
C SER A 73 -7.62 0.51 16.24
N ARG A 74 -7.15 1.74 16.05
CA ARG A 74 -6.06 2.06 15.12
C ARG A 74 -4.78 1.33 15.48
N GLN A 75 -4.38 1.33 16.75
CA GLN A 75 -3.19 0.62 17.21
C GLN A 75 -3.29 -0.89 16.96
N ALA A 76 -4.44 -1.49 17.30
CA ALA A 76 -4.67 -2.91 17.06
C ALA A 76 -4.59 -3.27 15.57
N GLU A 77 -5.19 -2.44 14.71
CA GLU A 77 -5.24 -2.68 13.28
C GLU A 77 -3.88 -2.44 12.61
N THR A 78 -3.11 -1.43 13.05
CA THR A 78 -1.70 -1.24 12.66
C THR A 78 -0.85 -2.47 13.04
N ALA A 79 -1.02 -3.02 14.24
CA ALA A 79 -0.29 -4.21 14.67
C ALA A 79 -0.63 -5.44 13.80
N ARG A 80 -1.90 -5.63 13.44
CA ARG A 80 -2.33 -6.71 12.52
C ARG A 80 -1.72 -6.55 11.14
N TRP A 81 -1.71 -5.33 10.61
CA TRP A 81 -1.05 -5.01 9.34
C TRP A 81 0.46 -5.28 9.39
N GLN A 82 1.16 -4.81 10.43
CA GLN A 82 2.59 -5.06 10.63
C GLN A 82 2.90 -6.56 10.69
N ALA A 83 2.09 -7.35 11.40
CA ALA A 83 2.23 -8.80 11.47
C ALA A 83 2.03 -9.46 10.09
N GLY A 84 1.00 -9.06 9.34
CA GLY A 84 0.74 -9.56 7.99
C GLY A 84 1.85 -9.21 6.99
N LEU A 85 2.40 -8.00 7.05
CA LEU A 85 3.53 -7.60 6.22
C LEU A 85 4.79 -8.42 6.60
N ARG A 86 5.07 -8.55 7.90
CA ARG A 86 6.20 -9.34 8.41
C ARG A 86 6.13 -10.80 7.94
N ALA A 87 4.95 -11.43 8.00
CA ALA A 87 4.76 -12.78 7.51
C ALA A 87 5.09 -12.92 6.01
N THR A 88 4.73 -11.91 5.21
CA THR A 88 5.03 -11.84 3.77
C THR A 88 6.53 -11.71 3.52
N LEU A 89 7.18 -10.78 4.21
CA LEU A 89 8.63 -10.57 4.12
C LEU A 89 9.41 -11.83 4.56
N GLN A 90 8.95 -12.50 5.62
CA GLN A 90 9.54 -13.75 6.10
C GLN A 90 9.41 -14.88 5.07
N ALA A 91 8.31 -14.96 4.31
CA ALA A 91 8.16 -15.96 3.26
C ALA A 91 9.21 -15.79 2.15
N PHE A 92 9.45 -14.55 1.71
CA PHE A 92 10.50 -14.26 0.73
C PHE A 92 11.92 -14.44 1.28
N SER A 93 12.16 -14.00 2.52
CA SER A 93 13.44 -14.20 3.20
C SER A 93 13.80 -15.69 3.33
N LYS A 94 12.85 -16.53 3.76
CA LYS A 94 13.05 -18.00 3.82
C LYS A 94 13.30 -18.63 2.45
N ALA A 95 12.77 -18.04 1.38
CA ALA A 95 13.02 -18.46 0.00
C ALA A 95 14.34 -17.91 -0.58
N GLY A 96 15.12 -17.14 0.19
CA GLY A 96 16.38 -16.55 -0.25
C GLY A 96 16.23 -15.37 -1.21
N ALA A 97 15.04 -14.75 -1.28
CA ALA A 97 14.80 -13.60 -2.13
C ALA A 97 15.00 -12.29 -1.33
N GLU A 98 15.85 -11.39 -1.85
CA GLU A 98 15.95 -10.03 -1.31
C GLU A 98 14.62 -9.30 -1.53
N THR A 99 14.22 -8.49 -0.55
CA THR A 99 12.94 -7.77 -0.63
C THR A 99 13.15 -6.29 -0.32
N ALA A 100 12.59 -5.42 -1.16
CA ALA A 100 12.49 -3.99 -0.94
C ALA A 100 11.02 -3.59 -0.80
N VAL A 101 10.71 -2.76 0.19
CA VAL A 101 9.36 -2.21 0.39
C VAL A 101 9.38 -0.73 0.05
N ILE A 102 8.51 -0.34 -0.87
CA ILE A 102 8.28 1.06 -1.23
C ILE A 102 7.07 1.54 -0.43
N ARG A 103 7.27 2.61 0.34
CA ARG A 103 6.20 3.26 1.10
C ARG A 103 5.18 3.88 0.14
N ASP A 104 3.96 4.07 0.61
CA ASP A 104 2.93 4.81 -0.12
C ASP A 104 3.42 6.16 -0.64
N THR A 105 2.89 6.53 -1.80
CA THR A 105 2.99 7.91 -2.29
C THR A 105 2.18 8.84 -1.39
N PRO A 106 2.57 10.13 -1.27
CA PRO A 106 1.81 11.09 -0.49
C PRO A 106 0.34 11.17 -0.94
N ILE A 107 -0.59 11.20 0.02
CA ILE A 107 -2.03 11.33 -0.23
C ILE A 107 -2.49 12.71 0.21
N GLY A 108 -3.03 13.48 -0.73
CA GLY A 108 -3.63 14.78 -0.43
C GLY A 108 -4.94 14.65 0.36
N GLY A 109 -5.27 15.67 1.15
CA GLY A 109 -6.60 15.82 1.77
C GLY A 109 -7.71 16.07 0.75
N SER A 110 -7.35 16.35 -0.51
CA SER A 110 -8.26 16.44 -1.65
C SER A 110 -7.58 15.92 -2.93
N PHE A 111 -8.38 15.66 -3.96
CA PHE A 111 -7.87 15.41 -5.30
C PHE A 111 -7.29 16.71 -5.86
N ALA A 112 -5.97 16.76 -6.02
CA ALA A 112 -5.24 17.99 -6.34
C ALA A 112 -5.71 18.64 -7.65
N ASP A 113 -5.97 17.82 -8.68
CA ASP A 113 -6.50 18.25 -9.97
C ASP A 113 -7.87 18.94 -9.84
N ALA A 114 -8.82 18.27 -9.19
CA ALA A 114 -10.17 18.80 -9.01
C ALA A 114 -10.19 20.03 -8.07
N CYS A 115 -9.36 20.01 -7.02
CA CYS A 115 -9.28 21.11 -6.07
C CYS A 115 -8.69 22.37 -6.72
N VAL A 116 -7.55 22.26 -7.39
CA VAL A 116 -6.89 23.40 -8.03
C VAL A 116 -7.76 23.97 -9.14
N ALA A 117 -8.38 23.11 -9.97
CA ALA A 117 -9.30 23.57 -11.00
C ALA A 117 -10.46 24.39 -10.39
N ARG A 118 -11.04 23.94 -9.29
CA ARG A 118 -12.12 24.65 -8.59
C ARG A 118 -11.65 25.95 -7.94
N ALA A 119 -10.49 25.95 -7.29
CA ALA A 119 -9.92 27.16 -6.68
C ALA A 119 -9.71 28.25 -7.74
N LEU A 120 -9.08 27.89 -8.87
CA LEU A 120 -8.86 28.83 -9.97
C LEU A 120 -10.17 29.31 -10.61
N TRP A 121 -11.17 28.42 -10.75
CA TRP A 121 -12.51 28.80 -11.24
C TRP A 121 -13.18 29.83 -10.34
N TRP A 122 -13.02 29.72 -9.02
CA TRP A 122 -13.53 30.68 -8.05
C TRP A 122 -12.62 31.89 -7.81
N ARG A 123 -11.51 32.01 -8.54
CA ARG A 123 -10.48 33.05 -8.34
C ARG A 123 -9.89 33.04 -6.92
N GLU A 124 -9.84 31.86 -6.31
CA GLU A 124 -9.23 31.61 -5.02
C GLU A 124 -7.78 31.12 -5.18
N ALA A 125 -6.99 31.23 -4.12
CA ALA A 125 -5.60 30.78 -4.13
C ALA A 125 -5.50 29.24 -4.14
N PRO A 126 -4.70 28.62 -5.04
CA PRO A 126 -4.50 27.17 -5.06
C PRO A 126 -3.93 26.56 -3.77
N SER A 127 -3.30 27.37 -2.92
CA SER A 127 -2.77 26.93 -1.61
C SER A 127 -3.86 26.42 -0.65
N LEU A 128 -5.13 26.72 -0.91
CA LEU A 128 -6.27 26.09 -0.21
C LEU A 128 -6.33 24.57 -0.41
N CYS A 129 -5.67 24.05 -1.45
CA CYS A 129 -5.57 22.62 -1.74
C CYS A 129 -4.35 21.96 -1.09
N ASP A 130 -3.48 22.72 -0.43
CA ASP A 130 -2.27 22.21 0.17
C ASP A 130 -2.58 21.22 1.29
N THR A 131 -1.84 20.11 1.31
CA THR A 131 -1.84 19.17 2.42
C THR A 131 -0.45 19.20 3.04
N PRO A 132 -0.30 19.46 4.36
CA PRO A 132 1.00 19.47 5.00
C PRO A 132 1.78 18.18 4.70
N ARG A 133 3.05 18.30 4.30
CA ARG A 133 3.88 17.16 3.87
C ARG A 133 3.85 15.99 4.87
N ALA A 134 3.92 16.30 6.16
CA ALA A 134 3.92 15.28 7.21
C ALA A 134 2.61 14.48 7.28
N GLN A 135 1.48 15.14 6.96
CA GLN A 135 0.18 14.49 6.86
C GLN A 135 0.09 13.69 5.55
N ALA A 136 0.45 14.29 4.43
CA ALA A 136 0.36 13.63 3.12
C ALA A 136 1.24 12.37 3.04
N ALA A 137 2.46 12.43 3.59
CA ALA A 137 3.40 11.31 3.62
C ALA A 137 3.14 10.29 4.75
N ASN A 138 2.13 10.51 5.59
CA ASN A 138 1.82 9.67 6.76
C ASN A 138 3.04 9.42 7.67
N ASP A 139 3.84 10.46 7.94
CA ASP A 139 5.12 10.32 8.68
C ASP A 139 4.93 9.68 10.07
N GLY A 140 3.83 9.99 10.75
CA GLY A 140 3.53 9.43 12.07
C GLY A 140 3.28 7.93 12.07
N VAL A 141 2.73 7.37 10.98
CA VAL A 141 2.58 5.91 10.81
C VAL A 141 3.92 5.29 10.42
N ALA A 142 4.71 5.99 9.61
CA ALA A 142 6.02 5.50 9.19
C ALA A 142 7.08 5.45 10.29
N ALA A 143 6.87 6.20 11.38
CA ALA A 143 7.75 6.19 12.55
C ALA A 143 7.48 5.02 13.52
N GLN A 144 6.43 4.22 13.29
CA GLN A 144 5.99 3.09 14.13
C GLN A 144 6.41 1.75 13.55
#